data_AF-A0A0B7NXI4-F1
#
_entry.id   AF-A0A0B7NXI4-F1
#
_cell.length_a   1.000
_cell.length_b   1.000
_cell.length_c   1.000
_cell.angle_alpha   90.00
_cell.angle_beta   90.00
_cell.angle_gamma   90.00
#
_symmetry.space_group_name_H-M   'P 1'
#
loop_
_entity.id
_entity.type
_entity.pdbx_description
1 polymer ?
#
loop_
_entity_poly.entity_id
_entity_poly.type
_entity_poly.pdbx_seq_one_letter_code
_entity_poly.pdbx_strand_id
1 'polypeptide(L)'
;MALSQSTVHDVLLRAGKTGDGMPRKRSGGAKALNKRDKRALVCQVRAEPLKPMKYHLGAWCEGHTKISTDTFSKYLKDDGFQSYKDAHKPSLSTRHMENRLKWCSGKADWGYDKWKYVVWSDESKFNIVGNDGGARVLRKEGERYDSNHVIKTTKFGSGSLMLWGCFWSGGFEPLVVLDAKVNQVEYIKSLQENYLPWISEMTEKEGTTFILQEDGAPGHTGF
;
A
#
# COMPACT_ATOMS: atom_id res chain seq x y z
N MET A 1 45.03 21.50 32.28
CA MET A 1 43.88 21.42 33.21
C MET A 1 44.09 20.22 34.11
N ALA A 2 44.30 20.43 35.41
CA ALA A 2 44.42 19.34 36.38
C ALA A 2 43.03 19.06 36.99
N LEU A 3 42.67 17.79 37.17
CA LEU A 3 41.45 17.37 37.86
C LEU A 3 41.58 17.69 39.36
N SER A 4 40.49 18.11 40.02
CA SER A 4 40.53 18.42 41.45
C SER A 4 40.76 17.15 42.30
N GLN A 5 41.49 17.27 43.40
CA GLN A 5 41.72 16.16 44.34
C GLN A 5 40.41 15.58 44.89
N SER A 6 39.39 16.42 45.10
CA SER A 6 38.04 15.98 45.50
C SER A 6 37.38 15.08 44.47
N THR A 7 37.53 15.39 43.17
CA THR A 7 36.98 14.56 42.09
C THR A 7 37.67 13.20 42.04
N VAL A 8 38.99 13.16 42.22
CA VAL A 8 39.76 11.91 42.27
C VAL A 8 39.32 11.05 43.46
N HIS A 9 39.15 11.65 44.64
CA HIS A 9 38.66 10.96 45.83
C HIS A 9 37.26 10.38 45.64
N ASP A 10 36.31 11.15 45.09
CA ASP A 10 34.93 10.70 44.85
C ASP A 10 34.84 9.59 43.81
N VAL A 11 35.74 9.56 42.83
CA VAL A 11 35.83 8.49 41.84
C VAL A 11 36.39 7.21 42.46
N LEU A 12 37.43 7.31 43.30
CA LEU A 12 38.00 6.16 44.02
C LEU A 12 36.99 5.56 45.01
N LEU A 13 36.26 6.40 45.76
CA LEU A 13 35.18 5.95 46.64
C LEU A 13 34.04 5.24 45.88
N ARG A 14 33.70 5.72 44.69
CA ARG A 14 32.72 5.06 43.81
C ARG A 14 33.26 3.73 43.30
N ALA A 15 34.49 3.69 42.78
CA ALA A 15 35.12 2.47 42.29
C ALA A 15 35.16 1.36 43.35
N GLY A 16 35.46 1.70 44.61
CA GLY A 16 35.43 0.75 45.72
C GLY A 16 34.04 0.19 46.08
N LYS A 17 32.95 0.88 45.73
CA LYS A 17 31.57 0.46 46.01
C LYS A 17 30.90 -0.25 44.83
N THR A 18 31.17 0.16 43.59
CA THR A 18 30.49 -0.34 42.39
C THR A 18 31.34 -1.22 41.48
N GLY A 19 32.64 -1.34 41.73
CA GLY A 19 33.58 -2.05 40.84
C GLY A 19 34.03 -1.22 39.64
N ASP A 20 33.29 -0.17 39.29
CA ASP A 20 33.71 0.86 38.34
C ASP A 20 33.58 2.28 38.95
N GLY A 21 34.47 3.19 38.52
CA GLY A 21 34.48 4.60 38.94
C GLY A 21 33.52 5.48 38.14
N MET A 22 32.66 4.90 37.29
CA MET A 22 31.83 5.66 36.37
C MET A 22 30.63 6.27 37.13
N PRO A 23 30.27 7.53 36.81
CA PRO A 23 29.08 8.13 37.38
C PRO A 23 27.83 7.37 36.92
N ARG A 24 26.98 6.99 37.88
CA ARG A 24 25.67 6.39 37.56
C ARG A 24 24.78 7.41 36.85
N LYS A 25 23.91 6.91 35.97
CA LYS A 25 22.88 7.72 35.33
C LYS A 25 21.99 8.34 36.41
N ARG A 26 21.90 9.67 36.44
CA ARG A 26 20.99 10.39 37.34
C ARG A 26 19.55 9.95 37.03
N SER A 27 18.73 9.80 38.07
CA SER A 27 17.30 9.56 37.91
C SER A 27 16.67 10.72 37.15
N GLY A 28 15.96 10.41 36.06
CA GLY A 28 15.18 11.42 35.34
C GLY A 28 13.98 11.90 36.15
N GLY A 29 13.36 12.99 35.69
CA GLY A 29 12.08 13.45 36.24
C GLY A 29 10.97 12.41 36.09
N ALA A 30 9.94 12.50 36.95
CA ALA A 30 8.78 11.63 36.87
C ALA A 30 8.10 11.74 35.50
N LYS A 31 7.66 10.59 34.95
CA LYS A 31 6.93 10.56 33.68
C LYS A 31 5.54 11.18 33.86
N ALA A 32 5.10 11.97 32.87
CA ALA A 32 3.78 12.59 32.89
C ALA A 32 2.62 11.56 32.88
N LEU A 33 2.83 10.39 32.29
CA LEU A 33 1.84 9.32 32.21
C LEU A 33 2.33 8.06 32.93
N ASN A 34 1.45 7.46 33.73
CA ASN A 34 1.72 6.18 34.39
C ASN A 34 1.47 5.00 33.42
N LYS A 35 1.70 3.75 33.88
CA LYS A 35 1.50 2.55 33.05
C LYS A 35 0.04 2.35 32.61
N ARG A 36 -0.94 2.70 33.45
CA ARG A 36 -2.37 2.61 33.14
C ARG A 36 -2.73 3.63 32.06
N ASP A 37 -2.24 4.86 32.18
CA ASP A 37 -2.48 5.92 31.21
C ASP A 37 -1.92 5.56 29.84
N LYS A 38 -0.69 5.01 29.79
CA LYS A 38 -0.11 4.52 28.53
C LYS A 38 -0.99 3.48 27.84
N ARG A 39 -1.52 2.50 28.60
CA ARG A 39 -2.46 1.51 28.04
C ARG A 39 -3.74 2.14 27.52
N ALA A 40 -4.31 3.09 28.27
CA ALA A 40 -5.51 3.81 27.84
C ALA A 40 -5.26 4.58 26.53
N LEU A 41 -4.11 5.24 26.42
CA LEU A 41 -3.70 5.98 25.22
C LEU A 41 -3.58 5.06 24.00
N VAL A 42 -3.01 3.87 24.16
CA VAL A 42 -2.91 2.85 23.12
C VAL A 42 -4.29 2.32 22.71
N CYS A 43 -5.17 2.04 23.67
CA CYS A 43 -6.55 1.63 23.39
C CYS A 43 -7.31 2.71 22.61
N GLN A 44 -7.17 3.98 22.98
CA GLN A 44 -7.81 5.10 22.29
C GLN A 44 -7.38 5.20 20.82
N VAL A 45 -6.07 5.08 20.55
CA VAL A 45 -5.57 5.12 19.16
C VAL A 45 -6.01 3.88 18.37
N ARG A 46 -6.03 2.70 18.99
CA ARG A 46 -6.47 1.46 18.33
C ARG A 46 -7.98 1.42 18.06
N ALA A 47 -8.79 2.10 18.86
CA ALA A 47 -10.23 2.19 18.65
C ALA A 47 -10.57 3.00 17.38
N GLU A 48 -9.80 4.04 17.08
CA GLU A 48 -10.03 4.92 15.93
C GLU A 48 -8.74 5.22 15.14
N PRO A 49 -8.11 4.22 14.50
CA PRO A 49 -6.74 4.31 13.98
C PRO A 49 -6.56 5.28 12.81
N LEU A 50 -7.65 5.69 12.16
CA LEU A 50 -7.62 6.61 11.00
C LEU A 50 -7.71 8.08 11.40
N LYS A 51 -7.92 8.39 12.69
CA LYS A 51 -8.01 9.78 13.14
C LYS A 51 -6.62 10.41 13.22
N PRO A 52 -6.51 11.72 12.93
CA PRO A 52 -5.23 12.41 13.01
C PRO A 52 -4.76 12.53 14.46
N MET A 53 -3.44 12.64 14.66
CA MET A 53 -2.84 12.78 15.99
C MET A 53 -3.43 13.93 16.83
N LYS A 54 -3.80 15.05 16.20
CA LYS A 54 -4.45 16.19 16.87
C LYS A 54 -5.81 15.81 17.48
N TYR A 55 -6.58 14.95 16.82
CA TYR A 55 -7.85 14.46 17.34
C TYR A 55 -7.63 13.64 18.61
N HIS A 56 -6.72 12.65 18.56
CA HIS A 56 -6.44 11.82 19.72
C HIS A 56 -5.85 12.61 20.88
N LEU A 57 -4.99 13.60 20.61
CA LEU A 57 -4.46 14.47 21.65
C LEU A 57 -5.56 15.31 22.32
N GLY A 58 -6.50 15.86 21.53
CA GLY A 58 -7.64 16.61 22.05
C GLY A 58 -8.51 15.76 22.96
N ALA A 59 -8.96 14.61 22.45
CA ALA A 59 -9.77 13.65 23.20
C ALA A 59 -9.08 13.18 24.49
N TRP A 60 -7.75 12.97 24.44
CA TRP A 60 -6.98 12.62 25.63
C TRP A 60 -7.01 13.75 26.67
N CYS A 61 -6.73 14.99 26.26
CA CYS A 61 -6.65 16.14 27.17
C CYS A 61 -8.00 16.54 27.79
N GLU A 62 -9.12 16.13 27.20
CA GLU A 62 -10.46 16.37 27.73
C GLU A 62 -10.79 15.47 28.94
N GLY A 63 -10.32 14.21 28.92
CA GLY A 63 -10.63 13.21 29.96
C GLY A 63 -9.45 12.82 30.86
N HIS A 64 -8.24 13.25 30.53
CA HIS A 64 -7.00 12.80 31.19
C HIS A 64 -6.01 13.94 31.43
N THR A 65 -4.85 13.60 31.99
CA THR A 65 -3.73 14.52 32.21
C THR A 65 -3.36 15.24 30.91
N LYS A 66 -3.41 16.57 30.95
CA LYS A 66 -3.01 17.42 29.83
C LYS A 66 -1.53 17.23 29.52
N ILE A 67 -1.22 16.94 28.26
CA ILE A 67 0.15 16.72 27.77
C ILE A 67 0.36 17.46 26.46
N SER A 68 1.62 17.78 26.15
CA SER A 68 1.98 18.40 24.88
C SER A 68 1.96 17.40 23.72
N THR A 69 1.83 17.90 22.50
CA THR A 69 1.92 17.09 21.27
C THR A 69 3.21 16.28 21.18
N ASP A 70 4.33 16.86 21.59
CA ASP A 70 5.63 16.17 21.61
C ASP A 70 5.65 15.01 22.60
N THR A 71 5.05 15.22 23.77
CA THR A 71 4.95 14.19 24.81
C THR A 71 4.06 13.04 24.36
N PHE A 72 2.91 13.37 23.76
CA PHE A 72 1.99 12.39 23.17
C PHE A 72 2.69 11.57 22.06
N SER A 73 3.37 12.25 21.15
CA SER A 73 4.12 11.61 20.06
C SER A 73 5.24 10.70 20.57
N LYS A 74 5.98 11.12 21.60
CA LYS A 74 7.02 10.31 22.23
C LYS A 74 6.44 9.03 22.84
N TYR A 75 5.32 9.13 23.55
CA TYR A 75 4.68 7.95 24.14
C TYR A 75 4.18 6.97 23.09
N LEU A 76 3.62 7.46 21.98
CA LEU A 76 3.23 6.60 20.87
C LEU A 76 4.43 5.90 20.22
N LYS A 77 5.52 6.61 19.97
CA LYS A 77 6.75 6.04 19.43
C LYS A 77 7.38 4.99 20.37
N ASP A 78 7.40 5.27 21.66
CA ASP A 78 7.85 4.31 22.70
C ASP A 78 7.05 3.00 22.67
N ASP A 79 5.78 3.05 22.23
CA ASP A 79 4.88 1.89 22.10
C ASP A 79 4.85 1.30 20.67
N GLY A 80 5.75 1.77 19.79
CA GLY A 80 5.92 1.26 18.43
C GLY A 80 5.01 1.88 17.38
N PHE A 81 4.22 2.90 17.71
CA PHE A 81 3.41 3.62 16.72
C PHE A 81 4.26 4.61 15.93
N GLN A 82 4.00 4.67 14.62
CA GLN A 82 4.55 5.67 13.72
C GLN A 82 3.46 6.17 12.77
N SER A 83 3.74 7.28 12.09
CA SER A 83 2.83 7.82 11.08
C SER A 83 3.10 7.15 9.74
N TYR A 84 2.06 6.58 9.13
CA TYR A 84 2.10 5.96 7.82
C TYR A 84 0.97 6.54 6.95
N LYS A 85 1.12 6.44 5.63
CA LYS A 85 0.03 6.73 4.71
C LYS A 85 -0.99 5.60 4.78
N ASP A 86 -2.27 5.95 4.72
CA ASP A 86 -3.35 4.99 4.59
C ASP A 86 -3.25 4.22 3.28
N ALA A 87 -3.70 2.97 3.31
CA ALA A 87 -3.76 2.13 2.12
C ALA A 87 -5.11 2.33 1.43
N HIS A 88 -5.11 2.89 0.22
CA HIS A 88 -6.29 2.94 -0.63
C HIS A 88 -6.49 1.57 -1.29
N LYS A 89 -7.59 0.89 -0.94
CA LYS A 89 -7.96 -0.41 -1.52
C LYS A 89 -9.41 -0.35 -2.01
N PRO A 90 -9.76 -1.04 -3.12
CA PRO A 90 -11.14 -1.17 -3.53
C PRO A 90 -12.01 -1.76 -2.41
N SER A 91 -13.23 -1.26 -2.28
CA SER A 91 -14.19 -1.82 -1.33
C SER A 91 -14.58 -3.23 -1.79
N LEU A 92 -14.48 -4.20 -0.88
CA LEU A 92 -14.87 -5.59 -1.14
C LEU A 92 -16.15 -5.88 -0.39
N SER A 93 -17.14 -6.42 -1.11
CA SER A 93 -18.30 -7.03 -0.46
C SER A 93 -17.89 -8.30 0.27
N THR A 94 -18.68 -8.72 1.26
CA THR A 94 -18.49 -10.01 1.96
C THR A 94 -18.39 -11.17 0.98
N ARG A 95 -19.27 -11.20 -0.02
CA ARG A 95 -19.26 -12.19 -1.11
C ARG A 95 -17.93 -12.18 -1.88
N HIS A 96 -17.40 -11.00 -2.22
CA HIS A 96 -16.10 -10.92 -2.92
C HIS A 96 -14.95 -11.45 -2.03
N MET A 97 -14.97 -11.18 -0.73
CA MET A 97 -13.95 -11.68 0.20
C MET A 97 -13.99 -13.21 0.30
N GLU A 98 -15.18 -13.80 0.44
CA GLU A 98 -15.37 -15.26 0.48
C GLU A 98 -14.95 -15.94 -0.81
N ASN A 99 -15.35 -15.40 -1.97
CA ASN A 99 -14.98 -15.93 -3.28
C ASN A 99 -13.46 -15.89 -3.49
N ARG A 100 -12.81 -14.77 -3.14
CA ARG A 100 -11.36 -14.65 -3.22
C ARG A 100 -10.65 -15.64 -2.30
N LEU A 101 -11.11 -15.78 -1.06
CA LEU A 101 -10.54 -16.73 -0.11
C LEU A 101 -10.70 -18.17 -0.62
N LYS A 102 -11.89 -18.55 -1.10
CA LYS A 102 -12.16 -19.87 -1.67
C LYS A 102 -11.26 -20.15 -2.89
N TRP A 103 -11.11 -19.18 -3.79
CA TRP A 103 -10.27 -19.31 -4.98
C TRP A 103 -8.79 -19.48 -4.61
N CYS A 104 -8.28 -18.68 -3.67
CA CYS A 104 -6.90 -18.77 -3.19
C CYS A 104 -6.64 -20.09 -2.47
N SER A 105 -7.51 -20.48 -1.54
CA SER A 105 -7.38 -21.73 -0.79
C SER A 105 -7.39 -22.94 -1.72
N GLY A 106 -8.24 -22.96 -2.75
CA GLY A 106 -8.28 -24.05 -3.72
C GLY A 106 -7.06 -24.16 -4.64
N LYS A 107 -6.20 -23.12 -4.67
CA LYS A 107 -4.98 -23.07 -5.48
C LYS A 107 -3.70 -22.92 -4.63
N ALA A 108 -3.82 -22.97 -3.30
CA ALA A 108 -2.69 -22.77 -2.39
C ALA A 108 -1.58 -23.81 -2.61
N ASP A 109 -1.96 -25.05 -2.91
CA ASP A 109 -1.04 -26.16 -3.15
C ASP A 109 -0.61 -26.31 -4.62
N TRP A 110 -0.99 -25.36 -5.49
CA TRP A 110 -0.56 -25.41 -6.89
C TRP A 110 0.94 -25.12 -6.97
N GLY A 111 1.68 -26.11 -7.46
CA GLY A 111 3.09 -25.97 -7.81
C GLY A 111 3.29 -25.30 -9.17
N TYR A 112 4.56 -25.05 -9.49
CA TYR A 112 4.98 -24.46 -10.76
C TYR A 112 4.37 -25.16 -11.98
N ASP A 113 4.28 -26.50 -11.96
CA ASP A 113 3.76 -27.29 -13.09
C ASP A 113 2.30 -27.00 -13.46
N LYS A 114 1.50 -26.49 -12.51
CA LYS A 114 0.14 -26.04 -12.81
C LYS A 114 0.12 -24.57 -13.23
N TRP A 115 0.83 -23.72 -12.50
CA TRP A 115 0.90 -22.29 -12.82
C TRP A 115 1.52 -22.00 -14.18
N LYS A 116 2.46 -22.85 -14.63
CA LYS A 116 3.14 -22.67 -15.89
C LYS A 116 2.17 -22.71 -17.08
N TYR A 117 1.04 -23.42 -16.98
CA TYR A 117 0.03 -23.50 -18.05
C TYR A 117 -1.21 -22.64 -17.80
N VAL A 118 -1.12 -21.66 -16.89
CA VAL A 118 -2.16 -20.63 -16.75
C VAL A 118 -1.86 -19.48 -17.70
N VAL A 119 -2.86 -19.16 -18.52
CA VAL A 119 -2.88 -17.98 -19.39
C VAL A 119 -3.60 -16.87 -18.64
N TRP A 120 -2.89 -15.79 -18.37
CA TRP A 120 -3.41 -14.59 -17.71
C TRP A 120 -3.80 -13.59 -18.78
N SER A 121 -5.06 -13.15 -18.79
CA SER A 121 -5.56 -12.13 -19.72
C SER A 121 -6.13 -10.94 -18.98
N ASP A 122 -6.00 -9.75 -19.55
CA ASP A 122 -6.57 -8.52 -19.00
C ASP A 122 -6.76 -7.47 -20.11
N GLU A 123 -7.66 -6.52 -19.85
CA GLU A 123 -7.87 -5.32 -20.67
C GLU A 123 -7.25 -4.10 -20.01
N SER A 124 -6.35 -3.43 -20.72
CA SER A 124 -5.75 -2.19 -20.26
C SER A 124 -6.05 -1.04 -21.19
N LYS A 125 -6.42 0.10 -20.60
CA LYS A 125 -6.65 1.36 -21.31
C LYS A 125 -5.35 2.17 -21.35
N PHE A 126 -4.90 2.49 -22.56
CA PHE A 126 -3.77 3.36 -22.81
C PHE A 126 -4.25 4.71 -23.35
N ASN A 127 -3.97 5.79 -22.61
CA ASN A 127 -4.30 7.13 -23.06
C ASN A 127 -3.25 7.62 -24.08
N ILE A 128 -3.71 8.12 -25.24
CA ILE A 128 -2.81 8.63 -26.30
C ILE A 128 -2.25 10.01 -25.90
N VAL A 129 -3.06 10.84 -25.24
CA VAL A 129 -2.62 12.13 -24.68
C VAL A 129 -3.05 12.24 -23.22
N GLY A 130 -2.10 12.62 -22.37
CA GLY A 130 -2.27 12.73 -20.93
C GLY A 130 -1.74 11.51 -20.16
N ASN A 131 -1.26 11.76 -18.94
CA ASN A 131 -0.90 10.72 -17.97
C ASN A 131 -1.96 10.74 -16.87
N ASP A 132 -2.38 9.58 -16.38
CA ASP A 132 -3.29 9.49 -15.22
C ASP A 132 -2.62 10.01 -13.94
N GLY A 133 -1.30 10.09 -13.93
CA GLY A 133 -0.51 10.75 -12.89
C GLY A 133 -0.40 12.26 -13.07
N GLY A 134 -0.70 13.03 -12.02
CA GLY A 134 -0.44 14.46 -11.98
C GLY A 134 1.06 14.78 -12.04
N ALA A 135 1.48 15.68 -12.93
CA ALA A 135 2.86 16.14 -13.02
C ALA A 135 3.26 16.93 -11.75
N ARG A 136 4.49 16.75 -11.26
CA ARG A 136 5.04 17.61 -10.22
C ARG A 136 5.49 18.92 -10.86
N VAL A 137 4.89 20.03 -10.43
CA VAL A 137 5.24 21.38 -10.89
C VAL A 137 5.94 22.14 -9.76
N LEU A 138 6.98 22.91 -10.09
CA LEU A 138 7.62 23.85 -9.18
C LEU A 138 6.95 25.22 -9.38
N ARG A 139 6.36 25.78 -8.31
CA ARG A 139 5.68 27.09 -8.31
C ARG A 139 5.63 27.69 -6.91
N LYS A 140 5.44 29.01 -6.80
CA LYS A 140 5.24 29.72 -5.52
C LYS A 140 3.80 29.60 -5.01
N GLU A 141 3.60 29.95 -3.74
CA GLU A 141 2.26 30.03 -3.14
C GLU A 141 1.41 31.09 -3.87
N GLY A 142 0.16 30.75 -4.20
CA GLY A 142 -0.74 31.60 -4.99
C GLY A 142 -0.71 31.36 -6.51
N GLU A 143 0.38 30.81 -7.07
CA GLU A 143 0.52 30.58 -8.53
C GLU A 143 -0.25 29.35 -9.03
N ARG A 144 -1.15 28.77 -8.21
CA ARG A 144 -1.79 27.49 -8.50
C ARG A 144 -2.63 27.49 -9.78
N TYR A 145 -3.27 28.60 -10.06
CA TYR A 145 -4.19 28.75 -11.19
C TYR A 145 -3.61 29.63 -12.31
N ASP A 146 -2.32 29.98 -12.22
CA ASP A 146 -1.63 30.66 -13.32
C ASP A 146 -1.59 29.74 -14.53
N SER A 147 -1.89 30.27 -15.72
CA SER A 147 -1.97 29.49 -16.96
C SER A 147 -0.67 28.78 -17.32
N ASN A 148 0.49 29.29 -16.85
CA ASN A 148 1.79 28.65 -17.03
C ASN A 148 1.98 27.41 -16.13
N HIS A 149 1.19 27.30 -15.05
CA HIS A 149 1.28 26.22 -14.06
C HIS A 149 0.06 25.29 -14.07
N VAL A 150 -0.80 25.40 -15.10
CA VAL A 150 -2.00 24.59 -15.28
C VAL A 150 -1.91 23.82 -16.59
N ILE A 151 -1.87 22.49 -16.50
CA ILE A 151 -2.05 21.62 -17.67
C ILE A 151 -3.54 21.61 -18.01
N LYS A 152 -3.89 22.04 -19.22
CA LYS A 152 -5.26 22.00 -19.72
C LYS A 152 -5.71 20.54 -19.89
N THR A 153 -6.72 20.13 -19.12
CA THR A 153 -7.36 18.82 -19.28
C THR A 153 -8.58 18.96 -20.20
N THR A 154 -8.62 18.22 -21.30
CA THR A 154 -9.83 18.10 -22.12
C THR A 154 -10.79 17.10 -21.46
N LYS A 155 -12.08 17.46 -21.33
CA LYS A 155 -13.08 16.57 -20.70
C LYS A 155 -13.36 15.31 -21.52
N PHE A 156 -13.17 15.38 -22.84
CA PHE A 156 -13.37 14.30 -23.79
C PHE A 156 -12.42 14.52 -24.98
N GLY A 157 -11.59 13.55 -25.35
CA GLY A 157 -10.99 13.54 -26.68
C GLY A 157 -9.46 13.61 -26.80
N SER A 158 -8.68 13.12 -25.84
CA SER A 158 -7.28 12.80 -26.14
C SER A 158 -7.10 11.51 -26.95
N GLY A 159 -8.15 10.70 -27.09
CA GLY A 159 -8.07 9.35 -27.62
C GLY A 159 -7.47 8.38 -26.59
N SER A 160 -8.05 7.19 -26.50
CA SER A 160 -7.50 6.09 -25.72
C SER A 160 -7.67 4.80 -26.49
N LEU A 161 -6.64 3.97 -26.46
CA LEU A 161 -6.68 2.62 -27.01
C LEU A 161 -6.99 1.66 -25.86
N MET A 162 -7.93 0.75 -26.09
CA MET A 162 -8.11 -0.38 -25.22
C MET A 162 -7.33 -1.54 -25.83
N LEU A 163 -6.43 -2.14 -25.08
CA LEU A 163 -5.71 -3.33 -25.50
C LEU A 163 -6.17 -4.49 -24.65
N TRP A 164 -6.51 -5.59 -25.30
CA TRP A 164 -6.61 -6.88 -24.66
C TRP A 164 -5.33 -7.65 -24.95
N GLY A 165 -4.80 -8.33 -23.96
CA GLY A 165 -3.68 -9.24 -24.19
C GLY A 165 -3.64 -10.33 -23.17
N CYS A 166 -2.87 -11.37 -23.48
CA CYS A 166 -2.61 -12.42 -22.53
C CYS A 166 -1.12 -12.81 -22.45
N PHE A 167 -0.76 -13.53 -21.41
CA PHE A 167 0.58 -14.09 -21.26
C PHE A 167 0.54 -15.35 -20.42
N TRP A 168 1.55 -16.17 -20.59
CA TRP A 168 1.75 -17.38 -19.81
C TRP A 168 3.23 -17.54 -19.48
N SER A 169 3.62 -18.62 -18.81
CA SER A 169 5.01 -18.79 -18.37
C SER A 169 6.03 -18.83 -19.53
N GLY A 170 5.60 -19.23 -20.73
CA GLY A 170 6.45 -19.33 -21.92
C GLY A 170 6.53 -18.07 -22.78
N GLY A 171 5.69 -17.04 -22.57
CA GLY A 171 5.72 -15.83 -23.40
C GLY A 171 4.48 -14.94 -23.36
N PHE A 172 4.48 -13.91 -24.21
CA PHE A 172 3.44 -12.88 -24.38
C PHE A 172 2.76 -13.01 -25.73
N GLU A 173 1.45 -13.23 -25.76
CA GLU A 173 0.71 -13.52 -27.00
C GLU A 173 -0.78 -13.20 -26.81
N PRO A 174 -1.62 -13.18 -27.86
CA PRO A 174 -1.79 -12.03 -28.74
C PRO A 174 -2.09 -10.71 -27.99
N LEU A 175 -1.61 -9.59 -28.53
CA LEU A 175 -2.01 -8.24 -28.10
C LEU A 175 -2.96 -7.65 -29.14
N VAL A 176 -4.23 -7.49 -28.77
CA VAL A 176 -5.29 -7.07 -29.67
C VAL A 176 -5.75 -5.66 -29.32
N VAL A 177 -5.78 -4.79 -30.32
CA VAL A 177 -6.41 -3.48 -30.19
C VAL A 177 -7.91 -3.66 -30.24
N LEU A 178 -8.57 -3.28 -29.16
CA LEU A 178 -10.02 -3.24 -29.08
C LEU A 178 -10.52 -1.81 -29.29
N ASP A 179 -11.72 -1.68 -29.86
CA ASP A 179 -12.39 -0.40 -29.91
C ASP A 179 -12.68 0.10 -28.49
N ALA A 180 -12.62 1.43 -28.30
CA ALA A 180 -12.57 2.05 -26.97
C ALA A 180 -13.79 1.77 -26.07
N LYS A 181 -14.87 1.18 -26.61
CA LYS A 181 -16.02 0.68 -25.87
C LYS A 181 -16.19 -0.80 -26.15
N VAL A 182 -15.38 -1.62 -25.49
CA VAL A 182 -15.51 -3.08 -25.54
C VAL A 182 -16.90 -3.47 -25.06
N ASN A 183 -17.76 -3.77 -26.01
CA ASN A 183 -18.99 -4.51 -25.75
C ASN A 183 -18.66 -6.01 -25.79
N GLN A 184 -19.52 -6.82 -25.19
CA GLN A 184 -19.35 -8.27 -25.12
C GLN A 184 -19.16 -8.91 -26.52
N VAL A 185 -19.82 -8.38 -27.55
CA VAL A 185 -19.74 -8.90 -28.91
C VAL A 185 -18.35 -8.70 -29.50
N GLU A 186 -17.78 -7.51 -29.36
CA GLU A 186 -16.40 -7.19 -29.76
C GLU A 186 -15.38 -8.01 -28.98
N TYR A 187 -15.63 -8.23 -27.68
CA TYR A 187 -14.78 -9.09 -26.86
C TYR A 187 -14.76 -10.54 -27.36
N ILE A 188 -15.94 -11.15 -27.51
CA ILE A 188 -16.06 -12.53 -28.01
C ILE A 188 -15.45 -12.65 -29.40
N LYS A 189 -15.70 -11.68 -30.29
CA LYS A 189 -15.12 -11.66 -31.64
C LYS A 189 -13.60 -11.61 -31.58
N SER A 190 -13.03 -10.74 -30.74
CA SER A 190 -11.58 -10.66 -30.55
C SER A 190 -10.99 -11.99 -30.07
N LEU A 191 -11.64 -12.64 -29.10
CA LEU A 191 -11.20 -13.96 -28.62
C LEU A 191 -11.28 -15.02 -29.73
N GLN A 192 -12.36 -15.03 -30.53
CA GLN A 192 -12.52 -15.98 -31.63
C GLN A 192 -11.49 -15.78 -32.74
N GLU A 193 -11.17 -14.53 -33.07
CA GLU A 193 -10.26 -14.21 -34.17
C GLU A 193 -8.78 -14.30 -33.77
N ASN A 194 -8.44 -14.02 -32.50
CA ASN A 194 -7.04 -13.89 -32.07
C ASN A 194 -6.63 -14.94 -31.03
N TYR A 195 -7.46 -15.19 -30.02
CA TYR A 195 -7.10 -16.09 -28.90
C TYR A 195 -7.31 -17.57 -29.23
N LEU A 196 -8.48 -17.94 -29.78
CA LEU A 196 -8.81 -19.35 -30.05
C LEU A 196 -7.87 -20.02 -31.06
N PRO A 197 -7.45 -19.37 -32.17
CA PRO A 197 -6.47 -19.95 -33.08
C PRO A 197 -5.12 -20.14 -32.38
N TRP A 198 -4.68 -19.12 -31.65
CA TRP A 198 -3.41 -19.15 -30.92
C TRP A 198 -3.35 -20.25 -29.85
N ILE A 199 -4.38 -20.37 -29.00
CA ILE A 199 -4.38 -21.37 -27.93
C ILE A 199 -4.50 -22.79 -28.48
N SER A 200 -5.14 -22.97 -29.64
CA SER A 200 -5.22 -24.27 -30.32
C SER A 200 -3.83 -24.71 -30.79
N GLU A 201 -3.09 -23.82 -31.46
CA GLU A 201 -1.70 -24.07 -31.87
C GLU A 201 -0.80 -24.37 -30.66
N MET A 202 -0.93 -23.59 -29.58
CA MET A 202 -0.13 -23.79 -28.37
C MET A 202 -0.44 -25.11 -27.67
N THR A 203 -1.72 -25.50 -27.62
CA THR A 203 -2.15 -26.78 -27.04
C THR A 203 -1.53 -27.96 -27.80
N GLU A 204 -1.47 -27.88 -29.13
CA GLU A 204 -0.82 -28.89 -29.98
C GLU A 204 0.70 -28.90 -29.79
N LYS A 205 1.34 -27.72 -29.79
CA LYS A 205 2.80 -27.57 -29.68
C LYS A 205 3.34 -28.05 -28.34
N GLU A 206 2.69 -27.67 -27.24
CA GLU A 206 3.12 -28.02 -25.88
C GLU A 206 2.57 -29.39 -25.44
N GLY A 207 1.66 -29.99 -26.21
CA GLY A 207 1.06 -31.29 -25.91
C GLY A 207 0.27 -31.29 -24.60
N THR A 208 -0.33 -30.16 -24.23
CA THR A 208 -0.98 -29.94 -22.94
C THR A 208 -2.13 -28.95 -23.05
N THR A 209 -3.05 -28.99 -22.09
CA THR A 209 -4.17 -28.05 -21.99
C THR A 209 -3.81 -26.86 -21.13
N PHE A 210 -4.25 -25.68 -21.56
CA PHE A 210 -4.09 -24.43 -20.82
C PHE A 210 -5.33 -24.05 -20.03
N ILE A 211 -5.14 -23.24 -18.98
CA ILE A 211 -6.22 -22.67 -18.18
C ILE A 211 -6.25 -21.16 -18.44
N LEU A 212 -7.34 -20.65 -19.00
CA LEU A 212 -7.55 -19.21 -19.13
C LEU A 212 -8.00 -18.61 -17.79
N GLN A 213 -7.40 -17.50 -17.41
CA GLN A 213 -7.79 -16.70 -16.25
C GLN A 213 -8.20 -15.28 -16.69
N GLU A 214 -9.44 -14.94 -16.37
CA GLU A 214 -10.06 -13.64 -16.61
C GLU A 214 -10.64 -13.07 -15.30
N ASP A 215 -10.90 -11.75 -15.26
CA ASP A 215 -11.37 -11.04 -14.06
C ASP A 215 -12.88 -11.21 -13.79
N GLY A 216 -13.63 -11.78 -14.75
CA GLY A 216 -15.05 -12.03 -14.65
C GLY A 216 -15.90 -10.77 -14.77
N ALA A 217 -15.41 -9.77 -15.52
CA ALA A 217 -16.17 -8.57 -15.83
C ALA A 217 -17.53 -8.90 -16.48
N PRO A 218 -18.54 -8.01 -16.40
CA PRO A 218 -19.85 -8.25 -17.00
C PRO A 218 -19.79 -8.64 -18.49
N GLY A 219 -18.82 -8.07 -19.23
CA GLY A 219 -18.60 -8.40 -20.65
C GLY A 219 -18.07 -9.82 -20.89
N HIS A 220 -17.48 -10.47 -19.88
CA HIS A 220 -17.00 -11.86 -19.96
C HIS A 220 -18.07 -12.89 -19.57
N THR A 221 -19.11 -12.45 -18.86
CA THR A 221 -20.12 -13.33 -18.23
C THR A 221 -21.50 -13.22 -18.85
N GLY A 222 -21.68 -12.37 -19.86
CA GLY A 222 -22.92 -12.28 -20.61
C GLY A 222 -23.17 -13.55 -21.41
N PHE A 223 -24.41 -14.01 -21.40
CA PHE A 223 -24.93 -15.02 -22.32
C PHE A 223 -25.45 -14.36 -23.59
#